data_AF-A0A9J6C9H5-F1
#
_entry.id   AF-A0A9J6C9H5-F1
#
_cell.length_a   1.000
_cell.length_b   1.000
_cell.length_c   1.000
_cell.angle_alpha   90.00
_cell.angle_beta   90.00
_cell.angle_gamma   90.00
#
_symmetry.space_group_name_H-M   'P 1'
#
loop_
_entity.id
_entity.type
_entity.pdbx_description
1 polymer ?
#
loop_
_entity_poly.entity_id
_entity_poly.type
_entity_poly.pdbx_seq_one_letter_code
_entity_poly.pdbx_strand_id
1 'polypeptide(L)'
;MYEQFEKDEYEIELYEFALQDFKEENFQFINEQIEKTMQFMNNRFYDMLKDIKPEMKDIITQATKEVAEKIKEGCKENIDKVNTQIEDMLSIPNNVILPIDKIKLTMPKTEENIEDLEKDLNEMLKITQENALFITYLEKEYNSYAIKNILDYENELINKAEEYLGMPCDVGIDLETSRKLRIE
;
A
#
# COMPACT_ATOMS: atom_id res chain seq x y z
N MET A 1 -25.62 -20.84 -4.70
CA MET A 1 -24.89 -20.19 -3.58
C MET A 1 -23.46 -19.88 -4.03
N TYR A 2 -22.66 -20.86 -4.46
CA TYR A 2 -21.31 -20.62 -5.03
C TYR A 2 -21.27 -19.65 -6.22
N GLU A 3 -22.15 -19.81 -7.22
CA GLU A 3 -22.19 -18.90 -8.39
C GLU A 3 -22.51 -17.44 -8.05
N GLN A 4 -23.19 -17.19 -6.93
CA GLN A 4 -23.55 -15.84 -6.51
C GLN A 4 -22.37 -15.14 -5.84
N PHE A 5 -21.58 -15.88 -5.06
CA PHE A 5 -20.32 -15.38 -4.49
C PHE A 5 -19.29 -15.05 -5.58
N GLU A 6 -19.16 -15.88 -6.61
CA GLU A 6 -18.25 -15.60 -7.73
C GLU A 6 -18.67 -14.35 -8.52
N LYS A 7 -19.98 -14.13 -8.68
CA LYS A 7 -20.50 -12.95 -9.37
C LYS A 7 -20.26 -11.67 -8.56
N ASP A 8 -20.51 -11.71 -7.25
CA ASP A 8 -20.30 -10.56 -6.38
C ASP A 8 -18.81 -10.18 -6.31
N GLU A 9 -17.91 -11.16 -6.24
CA GLU A 9 -16.45 -10.93 -6.32
C GLU A 9 -16.05 -10.28 -7.65
N TYR A 10 -16.64 -10.74 -8.76
CA TYR A 10 -16.39 -10.17 -10.09
C TYR A 10 -16.84 -8.71 -10.22
N GLU A 11 -17.97 -8.38 -9.61
CA GLU A 11 -18.49 -7.01 -9.56
C GLU A 11 -17.62 -6.14 -8.64
N ILE A 12 -17.17 -6.67 -7.50
CA ILE A 12 -16.22 -5.98 -6.61
C ILE A 12 -14.90 -5.69 -7.32
N GLU A 13 -14.37 -6.62 -8.12
CA GLU A 13 -13.15 -6.38 -8.91
C GLU A 13 -13.29 -5.22 -9.91
N LEU A 14 -14.49 -5.00 -10.47
CA LEU A 14 -14.74 -3.90 -11.39
C LEU A 14 -14.97 -2.56 -10.67
N TYR A 15 -15.80 -2.57 -9.64
CA TYR A 15 -16.30 -1.34 -9.01
C TYR A 15 -15.50 -0.91 -7.78
N GLU A 16 -14.65 -1.79 -7.26
CA GLU A 16 -13.84 -1.59 -6.04
C GLU A 16 -14.67 -1.38 -4.76
N PHE A 17 -15.97 -1.67 -4.79
CA PHE A 17 -16.85 -1.67 -3.63
C PHE A 17 -17.86 -2.82 -3.71
N ALA A 18 -18.33 -3.29 -2.55
CA ALA A 18 -19.40 -4.26 -2.50
C ALA A 18 -20.75 -3.56 -2.72
N LEU A 19 -21.54 -4.09 -3.65
CA LEU A 19 -22.87 -3.57 -3.98
C LEU A 19 -23.81 -3.53 -2.76
N GLN A 20 -23.65 -4.49 -1.85
CA GLN A 20 -24.41 -4.55 -0.62
C GLN A 20 -24.08 -3.38 0.33
N ASP A 21 -22.79 -3.05 0.48
CA ASP A 21 -22.35 -1.91 1.30
C ASP A 21 -22.91 -0.61 0.74
N PHE A 22 -22.89 -0.43 -0.59
CA PHE A 22 -23.46 0.75 -1.26
C PHE A 22 -24.98 0.90 -1.03
N LYS A 23 -25.72 -0.21 -1.01
CA LYS A 23 -27.17 -0.20 -0.69
C LYS A 23 -27.42 0.17 0.77
N GLU A 24 -26.61 -0.36 1.69
CA GLU A 24 -26.71 -0.07 3.12
C GLU A 24 -26.36 1.39 3.43
N GLU A 25 -25.30 1.93 2.80
CA GLU A 25 -24.95 3.35 2.90
C GLU A 25 -26.06 4.26 2.39
N ASN A 26 -26.69 3.92 1.25
CA ASN A 26 -27.84 4.67 0.75
C ASN A 26 -29.02 4.67 1.74
N PHE A 27 -29.33 3.52 2.33
CA PHE A 27 -30.39 3.42 3.33
C PHE A 27 -30.09 4.26 4.57
N GLN A 28 -28.84 4.19 5.08
CA GLN A 28 -28.39 5.00 6.20
C GLN A 28 -28.47 6.49 5.88
N PHE A 29 -28.01 6.91 4.70
CA PHE A 29 -28.08 8.28 4.24
C PHE A 29 -29.51 8.82 4.25
N ILE A 30 -30.48 8.06 3.71
CA ILE A 30 -31.89 8.47 3.69
C ILE A 30 -32.41 8.63 5.13
N ASN A 31 -32.11 7.69 6.02
CA ASN A 31 -32.53 7.76 7.42
C ASN A 31 -31.94 8.99 8.13
N GLU A 32 -30.66 9.30 7.90
CA GLU A 32 -30.05 10.50 8.44
C GLU A 32 -30.73 11.78 7.95
N GLN A 33 -31.09 11.85 6.67
CA GLN A 33 -31.78 13.03 6.11
C GLN A 33 -33.18 13.21 6.71
N ILE A 34 -33.90 12.12 6.93
CA ILE A 34 -35.18 12.14 7.64
C ILE A 34 -34.97 12.68 9.06
N GLU A 35 -33.98 12.17 9.80
CA GLU A 35 -33.71 12.60 11.18
C GLU A 35 -33.28 14.07 11.26
N LYS A 36 -32.39 14.52 10.36
CA LYS A 36 -31.98 15.94 10.25
C LYS A 36 -33.19 16.83 9.98
N THR A 37 -34.11 16.40 9.12
CA THR A 37 -35.34 17.14 8.79
C THR A 37 -36.28 17.22 10.00
N MET A 38 -36.43 16.14 10.77
CA MET A 38 -37.25 16.11 11.98
C MET A 38 -36.68 16.99 13.09
N GLN A 39 -35.35 16.97 13.28
CA GLN A 39 -34.67 17.87 14.21
C GLN A 39 -34.87 19.34 13.82
N PHE A 40 -34.75 19.67 12.53
CA PHE A 40 -35.03 21.00 12.03
C PHE A 40 -36.48 21.43 12.33
N MET A 41 -37.46 20.55 12.10
CA MET A 41 -38.85 20.82 12.45
C MET A 41 -39.06 21.04 13.95
N ASN A 42 -38.48 20.20 14.82
CA ASN A 42 -38.54 20.37 16.27
C ASN A 42 -38.01 21.73 16.71
N ASN A 43 -36.82 22.10 16.25
CA ASN A 43 -36.22 23.41 16.54
C ASN A 43 -37.13 24.54 16.07
N ARG A 44 -37.75 24.40 14.90
CA ARG A 44 -38.65 25.41 14.37
C ARG A 44 -39.94 25.55 15.17
N PHE A 45 -40.48 24.45 15.68
CA PHE A 45 -41.62 24.48 16.61
C PHE A 45 -41.26 25.16 17.93
N TYR A 46 -40.07 24.89 18.47
CA TYR A 46 -39.59 25.54 19.70
C TYR A 46 -39.42 27.05 19.52
N ASP A 47 -38.91 27.51 18.38
CA ASP A 47 -38.77 28.93 18.09
C ASP A 47 -40.13 29.65 17.95
N MET A 48 -41.13 28.99 17.34
CA MET A 48 -42.48 29.57 17.20
C MET A 48 -43.21 29.66 18.53
N LEU A 49 -43.02 28.66 19.40
CA LEU A 49 -43.68 28.56 20.70
C LEU A 49 -42.79 29.19 21.79
N LYS A 50 -42.73 30.52 21.79
CA LYS A 50 -41.84 31.33 22.66
C LYS A 50 -41.90 30.97 24.17
N ASP A 51 -43.02 30.43 24.67
CA ASP A 51 -43.22 30.04 26.07
C ASP A 51 -43.60 28.55 26.21
N ILE A 52 -42.90 27.67 25.50
CA ILE A 52 -43.21 26.25 25.55
C ILE A 52 -42.80 25.62 26.89
N LYS A 53 -43.73 24.92 27.54
CA LYS A 53 -43.44 24.12 28.73
C LYS A 53 -42.54 22.94 28.37
N PRO A 54 -41.67 22.47 29.28
CA PRO A 54 -40.82 21.29 29.05
C PRO A 54 -41.62 20.06 28.59
N GLU A 55 -42.76 19.79 29.24
CA GLU A 55 -43.67 18.68 28.91
C GLU A 55 -44.16 18.72 27.45
N MET A 56 -44.38 19.91 26.90
CA MET A 56 -44.80 20.11 25.51
C MET A 56 -43.65 19.88 24.52
N LYS A 57 -42.39 20.12 24.92
CA LYS A 57 -41.22 19.79 24.09
C LYS A 57 -41.08 18.28 23.92
N ASP A 58 -41.30 17.53 25.00
CA ASP A 58 -41.24 16.07 24.96
C ASP A 58 -42.34 15.51 24.06
N ILE A 59 -43.56 16.05 24.16
CA ILE A 59 -44.68 15.68 23.28
C ILE A 59 -44.36 15.96 21.81
N ILE A 60 -43.81 17.14 21.48
CA ILE A 60 -43.43 17.51 20.11
C ILE A 60 -42.31 16.59 19.59
N THR A 61 -41.31 16.32 20.42
CA THR A 61 -40.21 15.40 20.07
C THR A 61 -40.74 13.99 19.81
N GLN A 62 -41.68 13.51 20.62
CA GLN A 62 -42.29 12.20 20.44
C GLN A 62 -43.13 12.16 19.16
N ALA A 63 -43.95 13.19 18.92
CA ALA A 63 -44.77 13.27 17.71
C ALA A 63 -43.92 13.33 16.43
N THR A 64 -42.81 14.07 16.43
CA THR A 64 -41.91 14.11 15.27
C THR A 64 -41.17 12.79 15.07
N LYS A 65 -40.81 12.07 16.14
CA LYS A 65 -40.28 10.70 16.01
C LYS A 65 -41.30 9.75 15.38
N GLU A 66 -42.55 9.80 15.81
CA GLU A 66 -43.62 8.97 15.21
C GLU A 66 -43.85 9.28 13.72
N VAL A 67 -43.76 10.57 13.35
CA VAL A 67 -43.81 10.98 11.94
C VAL A 67 -42.59 10.47 11.18
N ALA A 68 -41.39 10.55 11.77
CA ALA A 68 -40.16 10.03 11.18
C ALA A 68 -40.28 8.54 10.86
N GLU A 69 -40.75 7.74 11.81
CA GLU A 69 -40.95 6.29 11.63
C GLU A 69 -41.96 5.98 10.52
N LYS A 70 -43.08 6.72 10.46
CA LYS A 70 -44.06 6.57 9.37
C LYS A 70 -43.48 6.92 8.00
N ILE A 71 -42.62 7.93 7.94
CA ILE A 71 -41.94 8.30 6.69
C ILE A 71 -40.94 7.21 6.30
N LYS A 72 -40.13 6.72 7.24
CA LYS A 72 -39.19 5.62 7.01
C LYS A 72 -39.92 4.37 6.50
N GLU A 73 -41.04 4.01 7.13
CA GLU A 73 -41.88 2.89 6.71
C GLU A 73 -42.48 3.11 5.32
N GLY A 74 -43.00 4.30 5.04
CA GLY A 74 -43.54 4.66 3.72
C GLY A 74 -42.49 4.74 2.61
N CYS A 75 -41.24 5.04 2.95
CA CYS A 75 -40.12 5.07 2.02
C CYS A 75 -39.59 3.67 1.70
N LYS A 76 -39.81 2.68 2.57
CA LYS A 76 -39.21 1.34 2.45
C LYS A 76 -39.42 0.69 1.08
N GLU A 77 -40.65 0.66 0.59
CA GLU A 77 -40.96 0.07 -0.72
C GLU A 77 -40.25 0.78 -1.88
N ASN A 78 -40.11 2.11 -1.79
CA ASN A 78 -39.41 2.89 -2.81
C ASN A 78 -37.89 2.67 -2.73
N ILE A 79 -37.35 2.52 -1.53
CA ILE A 79 -35.93 2.18 -1.33
C ILE A 79 -35.66 0.78 -1.90
N ASP A 80 -36.53 -0.19 -1.64
CA ASP A 80 -36.38 -1.54 -2.19
C ASP A 80 -36.39 -1.52 -3.73
N LYS A 81 -37.27 -0.71 -4.35
CA LYS A 81 -37.28 -0.52 -5.81
C LYS A 81 -35.98 0.10 -6.34
N VAL A 82 -35.45 1.10 -5.64
CA VAL A 82 -34.16 1.73 -5.99
C VAL A 82 -33.02 0.72 -5.86
N ASN A 83 -33.02 -0.09 -4.81
CA ASN A 83 -32.03 -1.15 -4.60
C ASN A 83 -32.05 -2.17 -5.75
N THR A 84 -33.22 -2.62 -6.19
CA THR A 84 -33.33 -3.51 -7.36
C THR A 84 -32.84 -2.84 -8.64
N GLN A 85 -33.13 -1.55 -8.85
CA GLN A 85 -32.62 -0.82 -10.02
C GLN A 85 -31.10 -0.65 -9.99
N ILE A 86 -30.53 -0.44 -8.80
CA ILE A 86 -29.07 -0.37 -8.60
C ILE A 86 -28.44 -1.73 -8.92
N GLU A 87 -29.05 -2.82 -8.45
CA GLU A 87 -28.61 -4.19 -8.77
C GLU A 87 -28.63 -4.45 -10.28
N ASP A 88 -29.73 -4.11 -10.96
CA ASP A 88 -29.84 -4.28 -12.41
C ASP A 88 -28.82 -3.43 -13.18
N MET A 89 -28.54 -2.21 -12.70
CA MET A 89 -27.63 -1.28 -13.36
C MET A 89 -26.16 -1.66 -13.19
N LEU A 90 -25.79 -2.14 -12.00
CA LEU A 90 -24.41 -2.48 -11.69
C LEU A 90 -24.09 -3.95 -11.95
N SER A 91 -25.10 -4.81 -12.13
CA SER A 91 -24.90 -6.22 -12.42
C SER A 91 -24.08 -6.43 -13.70
N ILE A 92 -22.98 -7.16 -13.62
CA ILE A 92 -22.22 -7.57 -14.80
C ILE A 92 -22.87 -8.81 -15.41
N PRO A 93 -23.21 -8.82 -16.70
CA PRO A 93 -23.73 -10.01 -17.36
C PRO A 93 -22.68 -11.13 -17.38
N ASN A 94 -23.09 -12.38 -17.15
CA ASN A 94 -22.19 -13.56 -17.09
C ASN A 94 -21.38 -13.80 -18.38
N ASN A 95 -21.80 -13.22 -19.51
CA ASN A 95 -21.11 -13.33 -20.79
C ASN A 95 -20.12 -12.18 -21.07
N VAL A 96 -19.99 -11.22 -20.14
CA VAL A 96 -19.08 -10.09 -20.26
C VAL A 96 -17.80 -10.41 -19.52
N ILE A 97 -16.68 -10.26 -20.23
CA ILE A 97 -15.35 -10.44 -19.69
C ILE A 97 -14.76 -9.06 -19.44
N LEU A 98 -14.35 -8.83 -18.20
CA LEU A 98 -13.71 -7.59 -17.80
C LEU A 98 -12.36 -7.40 -18.51
N PRO A 99 -11.97 -6.15 -18.81
CA PRO A 99 -10.68 -5.85 -19.41
C PRO A 99 -9.49 -6.43 -18.64
N ILE A 100 -9.58 -6.53 -17.32
CA ILE A 100 -8.55 -7.13 -16.44
C ILE A 100 -8.31 -8.62 -16.76
N ASP A 101 -9.35 -9.35 -17.15
CA ASP A 101 -9.24 -10.78 -17.48
C ASP A 101 -8.88 -11.03 -18.94
N LYS A 102 -8.96 -10.00 -19.80
CA LYS A 102 -8.50 -10.14 -21.19
C LYS A 102 -7.03 -10.55 -21.24
N ILE A 103 -6.21 -10.11 -20.29
CA ILE A 103 -4.80 -10.52 -20.15
C ILE A 103 -4.71 -12.01 -19.77
N LYS A 104 -5.55 -12.47 -18.83
CA LYS A 104 -5.64 -13.89 -18.43
C LYS A 104 -6.06 -14.79 -19.61
N LEU A 105 -6.86 -14.27 -20.53
CA LEU A 105 -7.35 -15.00 -21.72
C LEU A 105 -6.39 -14.96 -22.91
N THR A 106 -5.65 -13.87 -23.11
CA THR A 106 -4.67 -13.76 -24.21
C THR A 106 -3.34 -14.43 -23.89
N MET A 107 -2.97 -14.48 -22.60
CA MET A 107 -1.87 -15.31 -22.11
C MET A 107 -2.41 -16.21 -21.00
N PRO A 108 -3.03 -17.35 -21.35
CA PRO A 108 -3.32 -18.36 -20.36
C PRO A 108 -1.98 -18.75 -19.73
N LYS A 109 -1.80 -18.41 -18.44
CA LYS A 109 -0.67 -18.91 -17.67
C LYS A 109 -0.87 -20.42 -17.56
N THR A 110 -0.24 -21.18 -18.44
CA THR A 110 -0.07 -22.62 -18.24
C THR A 110 0.85 -22.82 -17.05
N GLU A 111 0.64 -23.88 -16.27
CA GLU A 111 1.50 -24.23 -15.12
C GLU A 111 2.98 -24.26 -15.55
N GLU A 112 3.26 -24.75 -16.76
CA GLU A 112 4.59 -24.77 -17.40
C GLU A 112 5.22 -23.37 -17.52
N ASN A 113 4.44 -22.34 -17.91
CA ASN A 113 4.95 -20.97 -18.02
C ASN A 113 5.24 -20.34 -16.65
N ILE A 114 4.51 -20.76 -15.60
CA ILE A 114 4.74 -20.29 -14.24
C ILE A 114 6.02 -20.93 -13.69
N GLU A 115 6.20 -22.24 -13.89
CA GLU A 115 7.41 -22.95 -13.47
C GLU A 115 8.68 -22.39 -14.15
N ASP A 116 8.60 -22.08 -15.45
CA ASP A 116 9.72 -21.45 -16.16
C ASP A 116 10.05 -20.05 -15.63
N LEU A 117 9.02 -19.22 -15.35
CA LEU A 117 9.21 -17.90 -14.74
C LEU A 117 9.78 -17.98 -13.32
N GLU A 118 9.36 -18.96 -12.51
CA GLU A 118 9.91 -19.19 -11.18
C GLU A 118 11.36 -19.65 -11.23
N LYS A 119 11.70 -20.49 -12.22
CA LYS A 119 13.07 -20.92 -12.45
C LYS A 119 13.97 -19.76 -12.86
N ASP A 120 13.53 -18.94 -13.81
CA ASP A 120 14.26 -17.75 -14.26
C ASP A 120 14.46 -16.73 -13.12
N LEU A 121 13.44 -16.54 -12.27
CA LEU A 121 13.52 -15.68 -11.09
C LEU A 121 14.58 -16.19 -10.11
N ASN A 122 14.59 -17.50 -9.83
CA ASN A 122 15.55 -18.12 -8.92
C ASN A 122 16.98 -18.05 -9.46
N GLU A 123 17.16 -18.21 -10.77
CA GLU A 123 18.46 -18.06 -11.41
C GLU A 123 18.99 -16.62 -11.32
N MET A 124 18.13 -15.63 -11.59
CA MET A 124 18.49 -14.21 -11.46
C MET A 124 18.79 -13.80 -10.02
N LEU A 125 18.06 -14.33 -9.04
CA LEU A 125 18.35 -14.11 -7.62
C LEU A 125 19.72 -14.66 -7.25
N LYS A 126 20.07 -15.84 -7.73
CA LYS A 126 21.39 -16.46 -7.49
C LYS A 126 22.52 -15.61 -8.10
N ILE A 127 22.37 -15.20 -9.35
CA ILE A 127 23.33 -14.31 -10.04
C ILE A 127 23.49 -12.99 -9.26
N THR A 128 22.39 -12.42 -8.77
CA THR A 128 22.42 -11.17 -8.00
C THR A 128 23.18 -11.34 -6.68
N GLN A 129 22.99 -12.47 -5.99
CA GLN A 129 23.73 -12.79 -4.76
C GLN A 129 25.22 -12.98 -5.03
N GLU A 130 25.58 -13.70 -6.10
CA GLU A 130 26.98 -13.90 -6.52
C GLU A 130 27.64 -12.56 -6.87
N ASN A 131 26.93 -11.70 -7.61
CA ASN A 131 27.41 -10.35 -7.94
C ASN A 131 27.57 -9.46 -6.70
N ALA A 132 26.67 -9.55 -5.73
CA ALA A 132 26.78 -8.78 -4.49
C ALA A 132 28.04 -9.18 -3.69
N LEU A 133 28.30 -10.49 -3.57
CA LEU A 133 29.52 -11.00 -2.93
C LEU A 133 30.79 -10.55 -3.67
N PHE A 134 30.74 -10.57 -5.00
CA PHE A 134 31.85 -10.10 -5.83
C PHE A 134 32.12 -8.60 -5.64
N ILE A 135 31.08 -7.76 -5.58
CA ILE A 135 31.23 -6.33 -5.28
C ILE A 135 31.86 -6.13 -3.90
N THR A 136 31.40 -6.84 -2.88
CA THR A 136 32.01 -6.77 -1.53
C THR A 136 33.49 -7.18 -1.54
N TYR A 137 33.85 -8.18 -2.33
CA TYR A 137 35.26 -8.58 -2.51
C TYR A 137 36.07 -7.45 -3.15
N LEU A 138 35.57 -6.85 -4.24
CA LEU A 138 36.22 -5.73 -4.91
C LEU A 138 36.36 -4.50 -4.00
N GLU A 139 35.35 -4.19 -3.19
CA GLU A 139 35.43 -3.12 -2.20
C GLU A 139 36.48 -3.39 -1.13
N LYS A 140 36.58 -4.64 -0.65
CA LYS A 140 37.62 -5.04 0.30
C LYS A 140 39.02 -4.94 -0.31
N GLU A 141 39.18 -5.38 -1.55
CA GLU A 141 40.44 -5.27 -2.29
C GLU A 141 40.82 -3.80 -2.53
N TYR A 142 39.86 -2.98 -3.00
CA TYR A 142 40.02 -1.53 -3.16
C TYR A 142 40.42 -0.85 -1.84
N ASN A 143 39.78 -1.19 -0.73
CA ASN A 143 40.13 -0.65 0.59
C ASN A 143 41.46 -1.18 1.10
N SER A 144 41.92 -2.36 0.66
CA SER A 144 43.29 -2.83 0.92
C SER A 144 44.33 -1.94 0.22
N TYR A 145 44.00 -1.29 -0.89
CA TYR A 145 44.87 -0.25 -1.46
C TYR A 145 44.96 1.00 -0.58
N ALA A 146 44.09 1.22 0.42
CA ALA A 146 44.29 2.26 1.43
C ALA A 146 45.55 1.99 2.30
N ILE A 147 45.99 0.74 2.40
CA ILE A 147 47.28 0.37 3.01
C ILE A 147 48.45 0.97 2.21
N LYS A 148 48.29 1.14 0.89
CA LYS A 148 49.29 1.81 0.04
C LYS A 148 49.50 3.27 0.46
N ASN A 149 48.43 3.98 0.79
CA ASN A 149 48.52 5.37 1.27
C ASN A 149 49.23 5.45 2.64
N ILE A 150 49.04 4.45 3.51
CA ILE A 150 49.73 4.37 4.80
C ILE A 150 51.21 4.08 4.59
N LEU A 151 51.56 3.14 3.72
CA LEU A 151 52.95 2.84 3.34
C LEU A 151 53.65 4.03 2.69
N ASP A 152 52.95 4.78 1.83
CA ASP A 152 53.52 5.98 1.19
C ASP A 152 53.79 7.08 2.24
N TYR A 153 52.90 7.23 3.24
CA TYR A 153 53.11 8.16 4.35
C TYR A 153 54.26 7.73 5.29
N GLU A 154 54.37 6.44 5.62
CA GLU A 154 55.50 5.91 6.39
C GLU A 154 56.84 6.14 5.68
N ASN A 155 56.89 5.90 4.37
CA ASN A 155 58.09 6.18 3.56
C ASN A 155 58.44 7.68 3.54
N GLU A 156 57.45 8.58 3.49
CA GLU A 156 57.69 10.02 3.56
C GLU A 156 58.26 10.44 4.94
N LEU A 157 57.76 9.84 6.03
CA LEU A 157 58.28 10.08 7.38
C LEU A 157 59.70 9.54 7.55
N ILE A 158 60.01 8.35 7.02
CA ILE A 158 61.36 7.78 7.02
C ILE A 158 62.32 8.71 6.27
N ASN A 159 61.96 9.13 5.06
CA ASN A 159 62.81 10.03 4.26
C ASN A 159 63.10 11.35 4.99
N LYS A 160 62.10 11.95 5.66
CA LYS A 160 62.29 13.17 6.46
C LYS A 160 63.20 12.92 7.67
N ALA A 161 63.05 11.78 8.36
CA ALA A 161 63.90 11.44 9.49
C ALA A 161 65.37 11.26 9.08
N GLU A 162 65.62 10.63 7.92
CA GLU A 162 66.96 10.49 7.34
C GLU A 162 67.59 11.84 6.98
N GLU A 163 66.79 12.77 6.44
CA GLU A 163 67.24 14.12 6.11
C GLU A 163 67.65 14.92 7.36
N TYR A 164 66.91 14.80 8.47
CA TYR A 164 67.22 15.50 9.72
C TYR A 164 68.40 14.89 10.50
N LEU A 165 68.59 13.57 10.45
CA LEU A 165 69.63 12.87 11.22
C LEU A 165 70.93 12.68 10.44
N GLY A 166 70.94 12.90 9.12
CA GLY A 166 72.12 12.76 8.27
C GLY A 166 72.68 11.34 8.21
N MET A 167 71.88 10.35 8.61
CA MET A 167 72.20 8.92 8.63
C MET A 167 70.94 8.13 8.25
N PRO A 168 71.07 7.01 7.53
CA PRO A 168 69.93 6.16 7.18
C PRO A 168 69.26 5.63 8.46
N CYS A 169 67.95 5.74 8.54
CA CYS A 169 67.16 5.28 9.67
C CYS A 169 66.89 3.78 9.47
N ASP A 170 67.75 2.93 10.02
CA ASP A 170 67.56 1.48 9.97
C ASP A 170 66.50 1.04 10.99
N VAL A 171 65.22 1.18 10.63
CA VAL A 171 64.10 0.68 11.42
C VAL A 171 63.84 -0.78 11.04
N GLY A 172 64.82 -1.67 11.26
CA GLY A 172 64.64 -3.10 11.51
C GLY A 172 63.68 -3.91 10.62
N ILE A 173 63.39 -3.48 9.39
CA ILE A 173 62.65 -4.24 8.40
C ILE A 173 63.50 -4.16 7.13
N ASP A 174 64.14 -5.27 6.84
CA ASP A 174 64.99 -5.48 5.67
C ASP A 174 64.27 -5.06 4.37
N LEU A 175 64.56 -3.84 3.91
CA LEU A 175 64.04 -3.25 2.67
C LEU A 175 64.49 -4.01 1.42
N GLU A 176 65.52 -4.87 1.49
CA GLU A 176 65.88 -5.76 0.38
C GLU A 176 64.85 -6.87 0.18
N THR A 177 64.23 -7.34 1.25
CA THR A 177 63.18 -8.36 1.16
C THR A 177 61.89 -7.79 0.56
N SER A 178 61.53 -6.54 0.88
CA SER A 178 60.35 -5.86 0.32
C SER A 178 60.50 -5.45 -1.15
N ARG A 179 61.73 -5.18 -1.63
CA ARG A 179 61.97 -4.89 -3.06
C ARG A 179 61.84 -6.13 -3.95
N LYS A 180 62.13 -7.33 -3.44
CA LYS A 180 61.94 -8.58 -4.20
C LYS A 180 60.47 -8.94 -4.43
N LEU A 181 59.54 -8.44 -3.62
CA LEU A 181 58.10 -8.64 -3.80
C LEU A 181 57.45 -7.65 -4.80
N ARG A 182 58.23 -6.75 -5.42
CA ARG A 182 57.73 -5.77 -6.42
C ARG A 182 57.84 -6.24 -7.87
N ILE A 183 58.39 -7.42 -8.12
CA ILE A 183 58.47 -8.04 -9.45
C ILE A 183 58.09 -9.52 -9.31
N GLU A 184 56.80 -9.79 -9.18
CA GLU A 184 56.07 -10.97 -9.70
C GLU A 184 54.57 -10.74 -9.53
#